data_AF-A0A3D4F9F8-F1
#
_entry.id   AF-A0A3D4F9F8-F1
#
_cell.length_a   1.000
_cell.length_b   1.000
_cell.length_c   1.000
_cell.angle_alpha   90.00
_cell.angle_beta   90.00
_cell.angle_gamma   90.00
#
_symmetry.space_group_name_H-M   'P 1'
#
loop_
_entity.id
_entity.type
_entity.pdbx_description
1 polymer ?
#
loop_
_entity_poly.entity_id
_entity_poly.type
_entity_poly.pdbx_seq_one_letter_code
_entity_poly.pdbx_strand_id
1 'polypeptide(L)'
;MLLMALFLTLDLARANRPWIQYYDYAYKYATHPVLDILRENPEQGRVTSALNPFAVSSLVTQQGALLPQLYNDWLQHAFPFYNIQSLDIIQWPRPPQMDLNFGRAFAPTGNENLDRYSRLWALTSTRFILGMSGYLETLNQSFDPGKGRFRIRSHFSLVPKPGQSVDMGLKMDDLTTTLSTNGPFAVFEFDGALPRASLYDDWRWDDSEEVTLNTLANPDFDVASTVLVEAPQTASRPAPSRLATEKKINRFSYSPRKIDIETSADAQTLLLLNDRYHPDWHVYVDDKPSDLLRCNYLMRGALVPAGQHRVSFRFEPSTKGLQAALLAWLVGLAILVWAWFERSPSAGRTHRTPIDPA
;
A
#
# COMPACT_ATOMS: atom_id res chain seq x y z
N MET A 1 -47.21 -9.88 29.21
CA MET A 1 -45.89 -10.06 29.87
C MET A 1 -45.18 -11.36 29.48
N LEU A 2 -45.82 -12.53 29.59
CA LEU A 2 -45.22 -13.84 29.25
C LEU A 2 -44.66 -13.94 27.82
N LEU A 3 -45.39 -13.45 26.82
CA LEU A 3 -44.93 -13.44 25.42
C LEU A 3 -43.68 -12.57 25.21
N MET A 4 -43.58 -11.44 25.92
CA MET A 4 -42.45 -10.54 25.82
C MET A 4 -41.22 -11.09 26.56
N ALA A 5 -41.44 -11.75 27.71
CA ALA A 5 -40.39 -12.48 28.41
C ALA A 5 -39.85 -13.64 27.56
N LEU A 6 -40.73 -14.43 26.92
CA LEU A 6 -40.35 -15.53 26.03
C LEU A 6 -39.55 -15.03 24.82
N PHE A 7 -40.00 -13.96 24.19
CA PHE A 7 -39.30 -13.33 23.07
C PHE A 7 -37.90 -12.84 23.48
N LEU A 8 -37.79 -12.14 24.61
CA LEU A 8 -36.50 -11.67 25.16
C LEU A 8 -35.58 -12.84 25.50
N THR A 9 -36.09 -13.92 26.09
CA THR A 9 -35.26 -15.11 26.38
C THR A 9 -34.80 -15.82 25.11
N LEU A 10 -35.63 -15.91 24.06
CA LEU A 10 -35.23 -16.52 22.79
C LEU A 10 -34.21 -15.65 22.04
N ASP A 11 -34.39 -14.33 22.07
CA ASP A 11 -33.46 -13.37 21.48
C ASP A 11 -32.11 -13.38 22.22
N LEU A 12 -32.12 -13.30 23.55
CA LEU A 12 -30.91 -13.38 24.37
C LEU A 12 -30.24 -14.75 24.27
N ALA A 13 -30.99 -15.86 24.21
CA ALA A 13 -30.42 -17.19 24.00
C ALA A 13 -29.82 -17.36 22.61
N ARG A 14 -30.42 -16.77 21.57
CA ARG A 14 -29.86 -16.70 20.21
C ARG A 14 -28.60 -15.83 20.17
N ALA A 15 -28.62 -14.69 20.86
CA ALA A 15 -27.49 -13.77 20.98
C ALA A 15 -26.33 -14.36 21.81
N ASN A 16 -26.64 -15.22 22.79
CA ASN A 16 -25.67 -15.93 23.63
C ASN A 16 -25.20 -17.27 23.06
N ARG A 17 -25.63 -17.65 21.84
CA ARG A 17 -24.93 -18.71 21.10
C ARG A 17 -23.48 -18.25 20.88
N PRO A 18 -22.48 -19.14 20.83
CA PRO A 18 -21.09 -18.73 20.64
C PRO A 18 -20.92 -18.13 19.23
N TRP A 19 -21.14 -16.82 19.10
CA TRP A 19 -20.83 -16.00 17.93
C TRP A 19 -19.35 -15.60 17.92
N ILE A 20 -18.64 -15.85 19.02
CA ILE A 20 -17.22 -15.55 19.14
C ILE A 20 -16.45 -16.68 18.44
N GLN A 21 -16.25 -16.52 17.14
CA GLN A 21 -15.16 -17.20 16.44
C GLN A 21 -13.85 -16.61 16.98
N TYR A 22 -13.19 -17.34 17.87
CA TYR A 22 -11.81 -17.03 18.23
C TYR A 22 -10.94 -17.36 17.02
N TYR A 23 -10.34 -16.34 16.42
CA TYR A 23 -9.29 -16.54 15.42
C TYR A 23 -8.03 -16.99 16.15
N ASP A 24 -7.57 -18.20 15.86
CA ASP A 24 -6.23 -18.61 16.25
C ASP A 24 -5.23 -17.79 15.42
N TYR A 25 -4.72 -16.72 16.02
CA TYR A 25 -3.79 -15.81 15.37
C TYR A 25 -2.46 -16.52 15.03
N ALA A 26 -2.01 -17.46 15.87
CA ALA A 26 -0.79 -18.21 15.61
C ALA A 26 -0.97 -19.10 14.38
N TYR A 27 -2.15 -19.68 14.21
CA TYR A 27 -2.52 -20.43 13.02
C TYR A 27 -2.69 -19.54 11.78
N LYS A 28 -3.42 -18.42 11.90
CA LYS A 28 -3.70 -17.49 10.78
C LYS A 28 -2.43 -16.86 10.24
N TYR A 29 -1.56 -16.40 11.13
CA TYR A 29 -0.32 -15.71 10.79
C TYR A 29 0.89 -16.65 10.76
N ALA A 30 0.71 -17.96 10.81
CA ALA A 30 1.80 -18.92 10.68
C ALA A 30 2.64 -18.61 9.42
N THR A 31 3.95 -18.43 9.60
CA THR A 31 4.84 -18.18 8.46
C THR A 31 4.94 -19.42 7.58
N HIS A 32 5.41 -19.21 6.36
CA HIS A 32 5.70 -20.26 5.41
C HIS A 32 6.81 -19.81 4.45
N PRO A 33 7.45 -20.72 3.70
CA PRO A 33 8.68 -20.42 2.97
C PRO A 33 8.58 -19.26 1.98
N VAL A 34 7.42 -19.05 1.34
CA VAL A 34 7.22 -17.90 0.44
C VAL A 34 7.20 -16.58 1.23
N LEU A 35 6.51 -16.51 2.38
CA LEU A 35 6.57 -15.31 3.23
C LEU A 35 7.97 -15.08 3.77
N ASP A 36 8.70 -16.14 4.11
CA ASP A 36 10.08 -16.05 4.58
C ASP A 36 11.01 -15.42 3.53
N ILE A 37 10.86 -15.80 2.25
CA ILE A 37 11.58 -15.17 1.14
C ILE A 37 11.20 -13.69 0.99
N LEU A 38 9.90 -13.38 1.02
CA LEU A 38 9.39 -12.02 0.77
C LEU A 38 9.70 -11.03 1.90
N ARG A 39 9.89 -11.51 3.13
CA ARG A 39 10.16 -10.67 4.32
C ARG A 39 11.64 -10.50 4.66
N GLU A 40 12.55 -11.13 3.92
CA GLU A 40 14.00 -11.06 4.22
C GLU A 40 14.55 -9.63 4.12
N ASN A 41 14.12 -8.88 3.11
CA ASN A 41 14.49 -7.47 2.88
C ASN A 41 13.30 -6.68 2.32
N PRO A 42 12.25 -6.41 3.13
CA PRO A 42 10.99 -5.83 2.66
C PRO A 42 11.16 -4.42 2.06
N GLU A 43 12.24 -3.74 2.41
CA GLU A 43 12.60 -2.42 1.92
C GLU A 43 13.42 -2.45 0.61
N GLN A 44 13.74 -3.63 0.05
CA GLN A 44 14.49 -3.75 -1.22
C GLN A 44 13.60 -3.89 -2.46
N GLY A 45 12.30 -4.11 -2.28
CA GLY A 45 11.34 -4.20 -3.37
C GLY A 45 9.94 -4.59 -2.92
N ARG A 46 9.00 -4.56 -3.87
CA ARG A 46 7.63 -5.01 -3.69
C ARG A 46 7.40 -6.39 -4.27
N VAL A 47 6.36 -7.05 -3.79
CA VAL A 47 5.76 -8.23 -4.41
C VAL A 47 4.49 -7.88 -5.19
N THR A 48 4.22 -8.63 -6.25
CA THR A 48 2.92 -8.65 -6.92
C THR A 48 2.51 -10.07 -7.32
N SER A 49 1.22 -10.34 -7.40
CA SER A 49 0.66 -11.50 -8.11
C SER A 49 -0.22 -11.09 -9.31
N ALA A 50 -0.33 -9.78 -9.56
CA ALA A 50 -1.10 -9.22 -10.65
C ALA A 50 -0.18 -8.58 -11.70
N LEU A 51 -0.66 -8.49 -12.95
CA LEU A 51 0.06 -7.76 -13.99
C LEU A 51 -0.01 -6.25 -13.77
N ASN A 52 -1.13 -5.78 -13.22
CA ASN A 52 -1.38 -4.38 -12.96
C ASN A 52 -2.37 -4.27 -11.79
N PRO A 53 -2.14 -3.41 -10.79
CA PRO A 53 -3.00 -3.31 -9.61
C PRO A 53 -4.43 -2.86 -9.92
N PHE A 54 -4.71 -2.35 -11.13
CA PHE A 54 -6.03 -1.92 -11.58
C PHE A 54 -6.70 -2.89 -12.56
N ALA A 55 -6.03 -3.99 -12.94
CA ALA A 55 -6.58 -4.99 -13.86
C ALA A 55 -6.38 -6.41 -13.30
N VAL A 56 -7.46 -7.18 -13.26
CA VAL A 56 -7.48 -8.53 -12.67
C VAL A 56 -6.87 -9.55 -13.65
N SER A 57 -5.57 -9.45 -13.87
CA SER A 57 -4.79 -10.38 -14.68
C SER A 57 -3.63 -10.91 -13.85
N SER A 58 -3.36 -12.20 -13.91
CA SER A 58 -2.30 -12.86 -13.16
C SER A 58 -1.58 -13.89 -14.02
N LEU A 59 -0.38 -14.28 -13.62
CA LEU A 59 0.46 -15.26 -14.33
C LEU A 59 0.05 -16.69 -13.96
N VAL A 60 -1.23 -17.02 -14.06
CA VAL A 60 -1.76 -18.36 -13.80
C VAL A 60 -2.79 -18.77 -14.84
N THR A 61 -2.87 -20.07 -15.12
CA THR A 61 -3.97 -20.68 -15.87
C THR A 61 -5.12 -21.06 -14.93
N GLN A 62 -6.18 -21.66 -15.46
CA GLN A 62 -7.30 -22.17 -14.65
C GLN A 62 -6.83 -23.17 -13.58
N GLN A 63 -5.80 -23.97 -13.86
CA GLN A 63 -5.22 -24.92 -12.89
C GLN A 63 -4.54 -24.20 -11.70
N GLY A 64 -4.07 -22.97 -11.90
CA GLY A 64 -3.41 -22.16 -10.87
C GLY A 64 -4.32 -21.15 -10.17
N ALA A 65 -5.63 -21.20 -10.39
CA ALA A 65 -6.59 -20.18 -9.94
C ALA A 65 -6.69 -20.00 -8.40
N LEU A 66 -6.14 -20.94 -7.62
CA LEU A 66 -6.03 -20.82 -6.16
C LEU A 66 -4.96 -19.81 -5.73
N LEU A 67 -3.89 -19.62 -6.51
CA LEU A 67 -2.80 -18.73 -6.10
C LEU A 67 -3.24 -17.27 -5.94
N PRO A 68 -3.96 -16.64 -6.89
CA PRO A 68 -4.44 -15.26 -6.70
C PRO A 68 -5.40 -15.10 -5.51
N GLN A 69 -6.21 -16.14 -5.20
CA GLN A 69 -7.09 -16.12 -4.03
C GLN A 69 -6.29 -16.16 -2.73
N LEU A 70 -5.24 -16.97 -2.68
CA LEU A 70 -4.39 -17.10 -1.50
C LEU A 70 -3.58 -15.82 -1.29
N TYR A 71 -3.10 -15.27 -2.40
CA TYR A 71 -2.38 -14.02 -2.40
C TYR A 71 -3.23 -12.87 -1.86
N ASN A 72 -4.53 -12.80 -2.19
CA ASN A 72 -5.42 -11.80 -1.62
C ASN A 72 -5.56 -11.94 -0.10
N ASP A 73 -5.61 -13.17 0.42
CA ASP A 73 -5.59 -13.41 1.87
C ASP A 73 -4.28 -12.91 2.50
N TRP A 74 -3.14 -13.20 1.86
CA TRP A 74 -1.84 -12.70 2.31
C TRP A 74 -1.76 -11.18 2.28
N LEU A 75 -2.27 -10.55 1.23
CA LEU A 75 -2.29 -9.11 1.06
C LEU A 75 -3.11 -8.43 2.18
N GLN A 76 -4.22 -9.05 2.61
CA GLN A 76 -5.07 -8.55 3.68
C GLN A 76 -4.50 -8.77 5.08
N HIS A 77 -3.73 -9.84 5.28
CA HIS A 77 -3.32 -10.29 6.59
C HIS A 77 -1.80 -10.39 6.75
N ALA A 78 -1.18 -11.36 6.09
CA ALA A 78 0.23 -11.70 6.29
C ALA A 78 1.18 -10.54 5.92
N PHE A 79 0.89 -9.80 4.84
CA PHE A 79 1.77 -8.74 4.36
C PHE A 79 1.86 -7.55 5.32
N PRO A 80 0.74 -6.96 5.80
CA PRO A 80 0.80 -5.96 6.85
C PRO A 80 1.48 -6.46 8.13
N PHE A 81 1.25 -7.73 8.52
CA PHE A 81 1.83 -8.31 9.74
C PHE A 81 3.36 -8.47 9.66
N TYR A 82 3.87 -8.93 8.50
CA TYR A 82 5.30 -9.14 8.26
C TYR A 82 6.00 -7.96 7.58
N ASN A 83 5.32 -6.81 7.45
CA ASN A 83 5.81 -5.62 6.76
C ASN A 83 6.25 -5.89 5.30
N ILE A 84 5.65 -6.88 4.63
CA ILE A 84 5.93 -7.19 3.22
C ILE A 84 5.25 -6.12 2.36
N GLN A 85 6.02 -5.43 1.53
CA GLN A 85 5.51 -4.38 0.67
C GLN A 85 4.95 -4.98 -0.62
N SER A 86 3.74 -4.57 -1.00
CA SER A 86 3.07 -5.02 -2.22
C SER A 86 2.73 -3.86 -3.15
N LEU A 87 2.71 -4.13 -4.45
CA LEU A 87 2.12 -3.21 -5.45
C LEU A 87 0.60 -3.31 -5.46
N ASP A 88 0.06 -4.47 -5.10
CA ASP A 88 -1.34 -4.81 -5.32
C ASP A 88 -2.25 -4.23 -4.24
N ILE A 89 -3.50 -4.02 -4.61
CA ILE A 89 -4.51 -3.39 -3.76
C ILE A 89 -5.72 -4.31 -3.72
N ILE A 90 -6.07 -4.78 -2.52
CA ILE A 90 -7.15 -5.76 -2.31
C ILE A 90 -8.47 -5.19 -2.80
N GLN A 91 -8.78 -3.97 -2.37
CA GLN A 91 -10.01 -3.29 -2.73
C GLN A 91 -9.77 -1.79 -2.77
N TRP A 92 -10.11 -1.18 -3.90
CA TRP A 92 -10.12 0.26 -4.05
C TRP A 92 -11.38 0.69 -4.81
N PRO A 93 -12.54 0.79 -4.15
CA PRO A 93 -13.82 1.00 -4.84
C PRO A 93 -13.94 2.39 -5.48
N ARG A 94 -13.13 3.35 -5.03
CA ARG A 94 -13.05 4.71 -5.57
C ARG A 94 -11.57 5.10 -5.69
N PRO A 95 -10.85 4.52 -6.65
CA PRO A 95 -9.44 4.83 -6.83
C PRO A 95 -9.29 6.29 -7.30
N PRO A 96 -8.35 7.07 -6.74
CA PRO A 96 -8.08 8.43 -7.21
C PRO A 96 -7.71 8.44 -8.69
N GLN A 97 -8.02 9.55 -9.38
CA GLN A 97 -7.80 9.66 -10.82
C GLN A 97 -6.32 9.51 -11.21
N MET A 98 -5.41 10.00 -10.36
CA MET A 98 -3.96 9.86 -10.56
C MET A 98 -3.55 8.38 -10.65
N ASP A 99 -4.00 7.56 -9.70
CA ASP A 99 -3.69 6.13 -9.68
C ASP A 99 -4.24 5.40 -10.92
N LEU A 100 -5.48 5.72 -11.32
CA LEU A 100 -6.09 5.19 -12.54
C LEU A 100 -5.32 5.58 -13.80
N ASN A 101 -4.92 6.85 -13.92
CA ASN A 101 -4.19 7.35 -15.09
C ASN A 101 -2.82 6.69 -15.19
N PHE A 102 -2.10 6.60 -14.07
CA PHE A 102 -0.80 5.93 -14.01
C PHE A 102 -0.94 4.45 -14.40
N GLY A 103 -1.88 3.73 -13.79
CA GLY A 103 -2.14 2.32 -14.10
C GLY A 103 -2.49 2.07 -15.57
N ARG A 104 -3.32 2.93 -16.17
CA ARG A 104 -3.73 2.83 -17.58
C ARG A 104 -2.59 3.09 -18.54
N ALA A 105 -1.64 3.98 -18.22
CA ALA A 105 -0.49 4.26 -19.08
C ALA A 105 0.39 3.02 -19.34
N PHE A 106 0.39 2.06 -18.40
CA PHE A 106 1.11 0.80 -18.50
C PHE A 106 0.22 -0.41 -18.82
N ALA A 107 -1.07 -0.21 -19.11
CA ALA A 107 -1.93 -1.26 -19.61
C ALA A 107 -1.71 -1.39 -21.13
N PRO A 108 -1.24 -2.54 -21.64
CA PRO A 108 -1.04 -2.73 -23.06
C PRO A 108 -2.38 -2.83 -23.80
N THR A 109 -2.41 -2.35 -25.04
CA THR A 109 -3.58 -2.43 -25.93
C THR A 109 -3.68 -3.78 -26.66
N GLY A 110 -2.64 -4.60 -26.59
CA GLY A 110 -2.48 -5.87 -27.29
C GLY A 110 -1.31 -6.68 -26.73
N ASN A 111 -1.04 -7.85 -27.30
CA ASN A 111 0.02 -8.75 -26.81
C ASN A 111 1.43 -8.32 -27.26
N GLU A 112 1.53 -7.33 -28.14
CA GLU A 112 2.79 -6.82 -28.68
C GLU A 112 3.55 -5.87 -27.73
N ASN A 113 2.92 -5.36 -26.67
CA ASN A 113 3.50 -4.36 -25.76
C ASN A 113 3.49 -4.81 -24.28
N LEU A 114 3.65 -6.11 -24.01
CA LEU A 114 3.62 -6.65 -22.64
C LEU A 114 4.79 -6.15 -21.77
N ASP A 115 5.83 -5.59 -22.38
CA ASP A 115 6.94 -4.90 -21.70
C ASP A 115 6.49 -3.67 -20.90
N ARG A 116 5.31 -3.11 -21.19
CA ARG A 116 4.70 -2.07 -20.33
C ARG A 116 4.47 -2.54 -18.89
N TYR A 117 4.19 -3.83 -18.67
CA TYR A 117 4.06 -4.36 -17.31
C TYR A 117 5.41 -4.42 -16.59
N SER A 118 6.48 -4.86 -17.26
CA SER A 118 7.82 -4.85 -16.64
C SER A 118 8.32 -3.42 -16.40
N ARG A 119 7.91 -2.47 -17.25
CA ARG A 119 8.13 -1.04 -17.04
C ARG A 119 7.39 -0.49 -15.82
N LEU A 120 6.12 -0.85 -15.63
CA LEU A 120 5.37 -0.54 -14.41
C LEU A 120 6.06 -1.12 -13.17
N TRP A 121 6.47 -2.39 -13.23
CA TRP A 121 7.16 -3.06 -12.14
C TRP A 121 8.51 -2.41 -11.84
N ALA A 122 9.25 -1.96 -12.85
CA ALA A 122 10.49 -1.22 -12.68
C ALA A 122 10.27 0.08 -11.89
N LEU A 123 9.33 0.92 -12.34
CA LEU A 123 9.00 2.21 -11.73
C LEU A 123 8.44 2.06 -10.31
N THR A 124 7.75 0.96 -10.03
CA THR A 124 7.16 0.69 -8.72
C THR A 124 8.04 -0.20 -7.83
N SER A 125 9.33 -0.35 -8.15
CA SER A 125 10.26 -1.19 -7.37
C SER A 125 9.75 -2.61 -7.11
N THR A 126 8.95 -3.16 -8.02
CA THR A 126 8.35 -4.49 -7.88
C THR A 126 9.36 -5.54 -8.29
N ARG A 127 9.96 -6.19 -7.29
CA ARG A 127 11.08 -7.14 -7.44
C ARG A 127 10.59 -8.57 -7.57
N PHE A 128 9.55 -8.92 -6.80
CA PHE A 128 9.06 -10.28 -6.72
C PHE A 128 7.70 -10.40 -7.42
N ILE A 129 7.59 -11.39 -8.30
CA ILE A 129 6.34 -11.68 -9.01
C ILE A 129 5.95 -13.11 -8.69
N LEU A 130 4.70 -13.33 -8.29
CA LEU A 130 4.16 -14.66 -8.04
C LEU A 130 3.33 -15.12 -9.23
N GLY A 131 3.53 -16.38 -9.63
CA GLY A 131 2.80 -16.98 -10.75
C GLY A 131 3.10 -18.45 -10.91
N MET A 132 2.56 -19.07 -11.96
CA MET A 132 2.91 -20.42 -12.36
C MET A 132 4.34 -20.47 -12.93
N SER A 133 5.11 -21.49 -12.57
CA SER A 133 6.52 -21.62 -12.92
C SER A 133 6.80 -21.66 -14.43
N GLY A 134 5.82 -22.11 -15.23
CA GLY A 134 5.89 -22.14 -16.69
C GLY A 134 5.95 -20.78 -17.39
N TYR A 135 5.71 -19.66 -16.69
CA TYR A 135 5.73 -18.32 -17.29
C TYR A 135 7.12 -17.71 -17.45
N LEU A 136 8.20 -18.36 -16.99
CA LEU A 136 9.55 -17.78 -17.07
C LEU A 136 9.95 -17.38 -18.50
N GLU A 137 9.70 -18.26 -19.46
CA GLU A 137 10.03 -18.01 -20.86
C GLU A 137 9.22 -16.85 -21.43
N THR A 138 7.89 -16.84 -21.19
CA THR A 138 7.00 -15.75 -21.59
C THR A 138 7.43 -14.41 -20.98
N LEU A 139 7.81 -14.39 -19.70
CA LEU A 139 8.32 -13.19 -19.03
C LEU A 139 9.56 -12.64 -19.74
N ASN A 140 10.54 -13.49 -20.03
CA ASN A 140 11.77 -13.04 -20.68
C ASN A 140 11.62 -12.71 -22.17
N GLN A 141 10.71 -13.38 -22.89
CA GLN A 141 10.51 -13.14 -24.33
C GLN A 141 9.55 -12.00 -24.62
N SER A 142 8.44 -11.91 -23.90
CA SER A 142 7.35 -10.96 -24.20
C SER A 142 7.30 -9.77 -23.25
N PHE A 143 7.67 -9.93 -21.97
CA PHE A 143 7.64 -8.84 -20.99
C PHE A 143 8.99 -8.12 -20.87
N ASP A 144 10.09 -8.73 -21.30
CA ASP A 144 11.43 -8.13 -21.24
C ASP A 144 12.30 -8.47 -22.46
N PRO A 145 11.77 -8.19 -23.68
CA PRO A 145 12.39 -8.61 -24.93
C PRO A 145 13.83 -8.09 -25.04
N GLY A 146 14.76 -9.01 -25.32
CA GLY A 146 16.19 -8.71 -25.50
C GLY A 146 16.98 -8.41 -24.22
N LYS A 147 16.33 -8.42 -23.04
CA LYS A 147 16.97 -8.11 -21.75
C LYS A 147 17.04 -9.32 -20.81
N GLY A 148 16.00 -10.15 -20.77
CA GLY A 148 16.02 -11.44 -20.05
C GLY A 148 16.25 -11.33 -18.53
N ARG A 149 15.67 -10.31 -17.87
CA ARG A 149 15.95 -9.97 -16.46
C ARG A 149 15.07 -10.70 -15.44
N PHE A 150 14.28 -11.69 -15.84
CA PHE A 150 13.50 -12.52 -14.93
C PHE A 150 14.19 -13.85 -14.65
N ARG A 151 14.24 -14.24 -13.37
CA ARG A 151 14.70 -15.56 -12.92
C ARG A 151 13.73 -16.18 -11.93
N ILE A 152 13.74 -17.50 -11.82
CA ILE A 152 13.03 -18.18 -10.72
C ILE A 152 13.93 -18.13 -9.49
N ARG A 153 13.49 -17.45 -8.44
CA ARG A 153 14.14 -17.45 -7.13
C ARG A 153 13.87 -18.77 -6.40
N SER A 154 12.64 -19.27 -6.47
CA SER A 154 12.24 -20.52 -5.85
C SER A 154 10.95 -21.05 -6.47
N HIS A 155 10.86 -22.37 -6.56
CA HIS A 155 9.63 -23.09 -6.87
C HIS A 155 8.89 -23.45 -5.58
N PHE A 156 7.56 -23.41 -5.61
CA PHE A 156 6.73 -23.77 -4.47
C PHE A 156 5.43 -24.46 -4.88
N SER A 157 4.83 -25.14 -3.91
CA SER A 157 3.53 -25.81 -4.01
C SER A 157 2.61 -25.32 -2.89
N LEU A 158 1.31 -25.31 -3.14
CA LEU A 158 0.29 -25.06 -2.12
C LEU A 158 -0.07 -26.39 -1.47
N VAL A 159 -0.03 -26.43 -0.14
CA VAL A 159 -0.32 -27.64 0.64
C VAL A 159 -1.21 -27.30 1.85
N PRO A 160 -1.99 -28.25 2.37
CA PRO A 160 -2.70 -28.02 3.63
C PRO A 160 -1.72 -27.78 4.78
N LYS A 161 -2.11 -26.94 5.74
CA LYS A 161 -1.42 -26.77 7.01
C LYS A 161 -1.42 -28.10 7.80
N PRO A 162 -0.46 -28.31 8.71
CA PRO A 162 -0.41 -29.52 9.54
C PRO A 162 -1.76 -29.79 10.24
N GLY A 163 -2.28 -31.00 10.09
CA GLY A 163 -3.56 -31.42 10.67
C GLY A 163 -4.79 -31.14 9.80
N GLN A 164 -4.64 -30.49 8.64
CA GLN A 164 -5.73 -30.27 7.68
C GLN A 164 -5.68 -31.26 6.51
N SER A 165 -6.83 -31.62 5.96
CA SER A 165 -6.93 -32.45 4.75
C SER A 165 -8.09 -32.01 3.85
N VAL A 166 -8.03 -32.42 2.59
CA VAL A 166 -9.08 -32.11 1.59
C VAL A 166 -10.46 -32.61 2.03
N ASP A 167 -10.50 -33.78 2.68
CA ASP A 167 -11.75 -34.40 3.17
C ASP A 167 -12.45 -33.58 4.26
N MET A 168 -11.73 -32.66 4.92
CA MET A 168 -12.28 -31.76 5.94
C MET A 168 -12.91 -30.48 5.37
N GLY A 169 -12.82 -30.27 4.06
CA GLY A 169 -13.31 -29.05 3.40
C GLY A 169 -12.41 -27.85 3.66
N LEU A 170 -11.22 -27.85 3.04
CA LEU A 170 -10.20 -26.81 3.22
C LEU A 170 -10.73 -25.40 2.92
N LYS A 171 -10.45 -24.47 3.83
CA LYS A 171 -10.59 -23.04 3.61
C LYS A 171 -9.28 -22.46 3.09
N MET A 172 -9.31 -21.20 2.63
CA MET A 172 -8.10 -20.52 2.18
C MET A 172 -7.03 -20.45 3.29
N ASP A 173 -7.47 -20.17 4.50
CA ASP A 173 -6.63 -20.08 5.70
C ASP A 173 -5.97 -21.41 6.09
N ASP A 174 -6.46 -22.53 5.56
CA ASP A 174 -5.91 -23.87 5.80
C ASP A 174 -4.80 -24.23 4.83
N LEU A 175 -4.51 -23.37 3.85
CA LEU A 175 -3.41 -23.55 2.90
C LEU A 175 -2.14 -22.85 3.39
N THR A 176 -1.01 -23.47 3.09
CA THR A 176 0.34 -22.95 3.30
C THR A 176 1.20 -23.27 2.07
N THR A 177 2.45 -22.82 2.06
CA THR A 177 3.40 -23.16 0.99
C THR A 177 4.49 -24.09 1.47
N THR A 178 5.03 -24.87 0.54
CA THR A 178 6.29 -25.60 0.73
C THR A 178 7.18 -25.37 -0.48
N LEU A 179 8.50 -25.32 -0.27
CA LEU A 179 9.45 -25.29 -1.38
C LEU A 179 9.53 -26.67 -2.01
N SER A 180 9.60 -26.71 -3.34
CA SER A 180 9.59 -27.96 -4.09
C SER A 180 10.38 -27.77 -5.37
N THR A 181 11.30 -28.67 -5.70
CA THR A 181 12.20 -28.53 -6.87
C THR A 181 11.46 -28.25 -8.18
N ASN A 182 10.30 -28.88 -8.39
CA ASN A 182 9.47 -28.75 -9.60
C ASN A 182 8.04 -28.28 -9.27
N GLY A 183 7.91 -27.34 -8.33
CA GLY A 183 6.60 -26.79 -7.95
C GLY A 183 5.88 -26.11 -9.13
N PRO A 184 4.54 -26.18 -9.17
CA PRO A 184 3.73 -25.55 -10.22
C PRO A 184 3.76 -24.02 -10.15
N PHE A 185 4.16 -23.45 -9.01
CA PHE A 185 4.29 -22.02 -8.79
C PHE A 185 5.73 -21.60 -8.57
N ALA A 186 6.02 -20.34 -8.83
CA ALA A 186 7.33 -19.75 -8.64
C ALA A 186 7.24 -18.36 -8.00
N VAL A 187 8.25 -18.05 -7.19
CA VAL A 187 8.64 -16.68 -6.88
C VAL A 187 9.63 -16.27 -7.96
N PHE A 188 9.19 -15.43 -8.88
CA PHE A 188 10.08 -14.80 -9.86
C PHE A 188 10.76 -13.60 -9.23
N GLU A 189 12.03 -13.40 -9.56
CA GLU A 189 12.79 -12.21 -9.23
C GLU A 189 13.08 -11.43 -10.52
N PHE A 190 12.79 -10.13 -10.49
CA PHE A 190 12.98 -9.20 -11.60
C PHE A 190 14.12 -8.24 -11.31
N ASP A 191 15.24 -8.38 -12.02
CA ASP A 191 16.42 -7.52 -11.87
C ASP A 191 16.24 -6.12 -12.47
N GLY A 192 15.15 -5.87 -13.18
CA GLY A 192 14.81 -4.54 -13.70
C GLY A 192 14.08 -3.63 -12.70
N ALA A 193 13.78 -4.11 -11.49
CA ALA A 193 13.14 -3.32 -10.45
C ALA A 193 14.05 -2.18 -9.98
N LEU A 194 13.58 -0.93 -10.07
CA LEU A 194 14.35 0.21 -9.54
C LEU A 194 14.40 0.15 -8.01
N PRO A 195 15.50 0.62 -7.38
CA PRO A 195 15.58 0.72 -5.93
C PRO A 195 14.41 1.52 -5.33
N ARG A 196 14.07 1.26 -4.07
CA ARG A 196 12.99 1.96 -3.38
C ARG A 196 13.30 3.45 -3.21
N ALA A 197 14.57 3.80 -2.99
CA ALA A 197 15.06 5.17 -2.98
C ALA A 197 16.35 5.27 -3.81
N SER A 198 16.52 6.36 -4.56
CA SER A 198 17.67 6.63 -5.42
C SER A 198 17.97 8.13 -5.51
N LEU A 199 19.23 8.48 -5.73
CA LEU A 199 19.67 9.85 -6.01
C LEU A 199 19.90 10.06 -7.51
N TYR A 200 19.28 11.10 -8.04
CA TYR A 200 19.34 11.48 -9.45
C TYR A 200 20.00 12.85 -9.61
N ASP A 201 20.81 12.99 -10.65
CA ASP A 201 21.48 14.23 -11.06
C ASP A 201 20.92 14.77 -12.39
N ASP A 202 20.21 13.95 -13.17
CA ASP A 202 19.33 14.39 -14.26
C ASP A 202 17.87 14.33 -13.79
N TRP A 203 17.24 15.50 -13.70
CA TRP A 203 15.80 15.63 -13.54
C TRP A 203 15.27 16.74 -14.43
N ARG A 204 14.05 16.56 -14.91
CA ARG A 204 13.37 17.48 -15.84
C ARG A 204 12.06 17.92 -15.26
N TRP A 205 11.80 19.22 -15.34
CA TRP A 205 10.52 19.80 -14.94
C TRP A 205 9.53 19.61 -16.09
N ASP A 206 8.44 18.89 -15.81
CA ASP A 206 7.34 18.70 -16.75
C ASP A 206 6.16 19.58 -16.36
N ASP A 207 5.54 20.21 -17.36
CA ASP A 207 4.34 21.04 -17.21
C ASP A 207 3.05 20.29 -17.61
N SER A 208 3.14 19.05 -18.11
CA SER A 208 1.98 18.26 -18.56
C SER A 208 2.02 16.80 -18.10
N GLU A 209 0.99 16.43 -17.33
CA GLU A 209 0.73 15.08 -16.86
C GLU A 209 0.66 14.03 -17.97
N GLU A 210 0.06 14.37 -19.12
CA GLU A 210 -0.07 13.45 -20.26
C GLU A 210 1.29 13.17 -20.91
N VAL A 211 2.12 14.21 -21.07
CA VAL A 211 3.47 14.08 -21.62
C VAL A 211 4.34 13.23 -20.69
N THR A 212 4.24 13.45 -19.38
CA THR A 212 4.94 12.63 -18.37
C THR A 212 4.56 11.16 -18.50
N LEU A 213 3.27 10.82 -18.53
CA LEU A 213 2.84 9.41 -18.63
C LEU A 213 3.29 8.75 -19.94
N ASN A 214 3.17 9.44 -21.07
CA ASN A 214 3.61 8.92 -22.37
C ASN A 214 5.14 8.70 -22.39
N THR A 215 5.90 9.60 -21.77
CA THR A 215 7.37 9.49 -21.66
C THR A 215 7.77 8.33 -20.76
N LEU A 216 7.13 8.17 -19.60
CA LEU A 216 7.42 7.06 -18.69
C LEU A 216 7.09 5.69 -19.30
N ALA A 217 6.02 5.62 -20.09
CA ALA A 217 5.61 4.40 -20.77
C ALA A 217 6.43 4.07 -22.03
N ASN A 218 7.21 5.03 -22.55
CA ASN A 218 8.10 4.80 -23.68
C ASN A 218 9.32 3.94 -23.25
N PRO A 219 9.56 2.77 -23.87
CA PRO A 219 10.69 1.91 -23.54
C PRO A 219 12.06 2.54 -23.79
N ASP A 220 12.16 3.54 -24.68
CA ASP A 220 13.40 4.24 -25.02
C ASP A 220 13.82 5.28 -23.96
N PHE A 221 12.89 5.72 -23.11
CA PHE A 221 13.20 6.63 -22.03
C PHE A 221 13.88 5.87 -20.88
N ASP A 222 15.02 6.34 -20.40
CA ASP A 222 15.74 5.69 -19.30
C ASP A 222 15.32 6.22 -17.92
N VAL A 223 14.41 5.47 -17.28
CA VAL A 223 13.91 5.77 -15.92
C VAL A 223 14.94 5.49 -14.81
N ALA A 224 16.04 4.80 -15.12
CA ALA A 224 17.11 4.55 -14.16
C ALA A 224 18.06 5.75 -14.04
N SER A 225 18.13 6.63 -15.05
CA SER A 225 19.01 7.79 -15.07
C SER A 225 18.30 9.14 -14.98
N THR A 226 17.04 9.24 -15.43
CA THR A 226 16.30 10.51 -15.48
C THR A 226 14.99 10.45 -14.69
N VAL A 227 14.68 11.54 -13.96
CA VAL A 227 13.38 11.70 -13.28
C VAL A 227 12.59 12.85 -13.87
N LEU A 228 11.30 12.63 -14.09
CA LEU A 228 10.35 13.68 -14.46
C LEU A 228 9.73 14.24 -13.18
N VAL A 229 9.76 15.56 -13.01
CA VAL A 229 9.27 16.23 -11.81
C VAL A 229 8.16 17.17 -12.21
N GLU A 230 7.01 17.06 -11.56
CA GLU A 230 5.95 18.03 -11.77
C GLU A 230 6.40 19.41 -11.28
N ALA A 231 6.25 20.42 -12.13
CA ALA A 231 6.54 21.79 -11.75
C ALA A 231 5.55 22.30 -10.68
N PRO A 232 6.01 22.75 -9.50
CA PRO A 232 5.15 23.41 -8.55
C PRO A 232 4.68 24.74 -9.16
N GLN A 233 3.41 25.09 -8.99
CA GLN A 233 2.85 26.33 -9.54
C GLN A 233 3.53 27.60 -9.00
N THR A 234 4.22 27.51 -7.87
CA THR A 234 4.76 28.66 -7.12
C THR A 234 6.22 28.53 -6.66
N ALA A 235 6.91 27.42 -6.97
CA ALA A 235 8.26 27.20 -6.48
C ALA A 235 9.33 27.56 -7.52
N SER A 236 10.54 27.85 -7.03
CA SER A 236 11.74 27.95 -7.85
C SER A 236 11.99 26.62 -8.55
N ARG A 237 12.36 26.66 -9.84
CA ARG A 237 12.68 25.49 -10.66
C ARG A 237 14.21 25.43 -10.85
N PRO A 238 14.99 25.03 -9.83
CA PRO A 238 16.43 24.91 -10.00
C PRO A 238 16.70 23.85 -11.07
N ALA A 239 17.51 24.24 -12.05
CA ALA A 239 18.10 23.31 -13.00
C ALA A 239 19.24 22.55 -12.29
N PRO A 240 19.56 21.33 -12.74
CA PRO A 240 20.78 20.65 -12.31
C PRO A 240 21.99 21.55 -12.60
N SER A 241 22.65 22.06 -11.56
CA SER A 241 23.78 22.99 -11.74
C SER A 241 25.06 22.27 -12.20
N ARG A 242 25.18 20.99 -11.87
CA ARG A 242 26.31 20.10 -12.21
C ARG A 242 25.87 18.64 -12.00
N LEU A 243 26.32 17.74 -12.87
CA LEU A 243 26.16 16.29 -12.65
C LEU A 243 27.00 15.82 -11.46
N ALA A 244 26.39 15.07 -10.55
CA ALA A 244 27.09 14.48 -9.42
C ALA A 244 28.05 13.40 -9.92
N THR A 245 29.32 13.45 -9.49
CA THR A 245 30.28 12.39 -9.82
C THR A 245 30.20 11.26 -8.80
N GLU A 246 29.83 11.60 -7.56
CA GLU A 246 29.65 10.65 -6.46
C GLU A 246 28.31 10.92 -5.77
N LYS A 247 27.43 9.91 -5.71
CA LYS A 247 26.16 9.96 -4.99
C LYS A 247 25.84 8.61 -4.38
N LYS A 248 25.43 8.60 -3.12
CA LYS A 248 25.15 7.36 -2.38
C LYS A 248 24.07 7.56 -1.32
N ILE A 249 23.24 6.54 -1.15
CA ILE A 249 22.39 6.37 0.03
C ILE A 249 23.19 5.54 1.04
N ASN A 250 23.49 6.15 2.18
CA ASN A 250 24.28 5.54 3.26
C ASN A 250 23.40 4.71 4.19
N ARG A 251 22.15 5.13 4.38
CA ARG A 251 21.16 4.44 5.22
C ARG A 251 19.75 4.66 4.70
N PHE A 252 18.94 3.61 4.76
CA PHE A 252 17.52 3.66 4.43
C PHE A 252 16.71 2.97 5.54
N SER A 253 15.78 3.69 6.13
CA SER A 253 14.86 3.16 7.16
C SER A 253 13.43 3.44 6.74
N TYR A 254 12.62 2.39 6.68
CA TYR A 254 11.25 2.44 6.18
C TYR A 254 10.25 2.06 7.27
N SER A 255 9.35 2.99 7.60
CA SER A 255 8.21 2.72 8.49
C SER A 255 6.95 3.42 7.98
N PRO A 256 5.74 2.95 8.33
CA PRO A 256 4.49 3.44 7.73
C PRO A 256 4.26 4.96 7.83
N ARG A 257 4.75 5.62 8.89
CA ARG A 257 4.58 7.07 9.10
C ARG A 257 5.86 7.88 8.94
N LYS A 258 7.01 7.21 8.82
CA LYS A 258 8.30 7.89 8.78
C LYS A 258 9.32 7.11 7.95
N ILE A 259 9.95 7.77 7.00
CA ILE A 259 11.01 7.21 6.18
C ILE A 259 12.22 8.12 6.35
N ASP A 260 13.32 7.57 6.84
CA ASP A 260 14.57 8.27 7.08
C ASP A 260 15.62 7.77 6.07
N ILE A 261 16.26 8.69 5.35
CA ILE A 261 17.25 8.41 4.32
C ILE A 261 18.48 9.26 4.57
N GLU A 262 19.64 8.64 4.79
CA GLU A 262 20.93 9.33 4.91
C GLU A 262 21.62 9.29 3.55
N THR A 263 22.00 10.44 3.02
CA THR A 263 22.56 10.60 1.67
C THR A 263 23.91 11.28 1.72
N SER A 264 24.73 11.06 0.69
CA SER A 264 25.96 11.81 0.44
C SER A 264 26.12 12.04 -1.06
N ALA A 265 26.29 13.28 -1.48
CA ALA A 265 26.53 13.63 -2.88
C ALA A 265 27.49 14.83 -3.02
N ASP A 266 28.30 14.87 -4.08
CA ASP A 266 29.22 15.98 -4.39
C ASP A 266 28.54 17.16 -5.11
N ALA A 267 27.30 16.98 -5.58
CA ALA A 267 26.46 18.00 -6.17
C ALA A 267 25.02 17.89 -5.66
N GLN A 268 24.19 18.89 -5.97
CA GLN A 268 22.75 18.82 -5.71
C GLN A 268 22.15 17.64 -6.47
N THR A 269 21.29 16.87 -5.79
CA THR A 269 20.61 15.72 -6.37
C THR A 269 19.12 15.74 -6.04
N LEU A 270 18.33 15.09 -6.87
CA LEU A 270 16.95 14.75 -6.57
C LEU A 270 16.93 13.38 -5.90
N LEU A 271 16.48 13.33 -4.64
CA LEU A 271 16.14 12.07 -3.99
C LEU A 271 14.76 11.65 -4.44
N LEU A 272 14.69 10.56 -5.19
CA LEU A 272 13.44 9.89 -5.55
C LEU A 272 13.17 8.77 -4.56
N LEU A 273 11.93 8.71 -4.09
CA LEU A 273 11.38 7.58 -3.34
C LEU A 273 10.22 7.02 -4.17
N ASN A 274 10.34 5.76 -4.61
CA ASN A 274 9.36 5.04 -5.42
C ASN A 274 8.11 4.64 -4.60
N ASP A 275 7.55 5.59 -3.87
CA ASP A 275 6.30 5.53 -3.12
C ASP A 275 5.30 6.53 -3.65
N ARG A 276 4.02 6.17 -3.55
CA ARG A 276 2.91 7.02 -3.93
C ARG A 276 2.98 8.38 -3.22
N TYR A 277 2.96 9.45 -4.00
CA TYR A 277 2.81 10.82 -3.56
C TYR A 277 1.48 11.02 -2.84
N HIS A 278 1.50 11.77 -1.75
CA HIS A 278 0.28 12.24 -1.09
C HIS A 278 0.61 13.55 -0.34
N PRO A 279 -0.28 14.58 -0.40
CA PRO A 279 0.01 15.92 0.12
C PRO A 279 0.23 15.96 1.64
N ASP A 280 -0.28 14.99 2.39
CA ASP A 280 -0.03 14.88 3.84
C ASP A 280 1.37 14.36 4.20
N TRP A 281 2.21 14.03 3.22
CA TRP A 281 3.63 13.80 3.48
C TRP A 281 4.39 15.12 3.52
N HIS A 282 5.28 15.25 4.49
CA HIS A 282 6.17 16.40 4.64
C HIS A 282 7.62 15.92 4.58
N VAL A 283 8.48 16.72 3.95
CA VAL A 283 9.90 16.43 3.81
C VAL A 283 10.71 17.38 4.68
N TYR A 284 11.73 16.83 5.32
CA TYR A 284 12.71 17.59 6.06
C TYR A 284 14.12 17.19 5.61
N VAL A 285 14.98 18.17 5.32
CA VAL A 285 16.41 17.98 5.07
C VAL A 285 17.15 18.56 6.27
N ASP A 286 17.86 17.71 7.01
CA ASP A 286 18.51 18.05 8.29
C ASP A 286 17.55 18.73 9.28
N ASP A 287 16.37 18.13 9.45
CA ASP A 287 15.27 18.59 10.30
C ASP A 287 14.67 19.96 9.92
N LYS A 288 15.07 20.54 8.78
CA LYS A 288 14.46 21.76 8.22
C LYS A 288 13.43 21.41 7.16
N PRO A 289 12.24 22.05 7.14
CA PRO A 289 11.24 21.82 6.11
C PRO A 289 11.79 22.01 4.70
N SER A 290 11.41 21.12 3.79
CA SER A 290 11.76 21.13 2.37
C SER A 290 10.55 20.78 1.52
N ASP A 291 10.57 21.18 0.26
CA ASP A 291 9.48 20.91 -0.67
C ASP A 291 9.33 19.41 -0.95
N LEU A 292 8.11 18.90 -0.78
CA LEU A 292 7.71 17.59 -1.28
C LEU A 292 7.42 17.70 -2.77
N LEU A 293 8.18 16.97 -3.58
CA LEU A 293 8.02 16.95 -5.03
C LEU A 293 7.21 15.72 -5.47
N ARG A 294 6.33 15.90 -6.45
CA ARG A 294 5.71 14.78 -7.19
C ARG A 294 6.59 14.44 -8.37
N CYS A 295 7.09 13.22 -8.40
CA CYS A 295 8.06 12.72 -9.38
C CYS A 295 7.47 11.53 -10.13
N ASN A 296 7.89 11.31 -11.37
CA ASN A 296 7.46 10.21 -12.24
C ASN A 296 5.95 9.96 -12.16
N TYR A 297 5.18 11.05 -12.19
CA TYR A 297 3.72 11.12 -12.07
C TYR A 297 3.14 10.73 -10.69
N LEU A 298 3.52 9.57 -10.14
CA LEU A 298 2.92 8.99 -8.93
C LEU A 298 3.88 8.97 -7.74
N MET A 299 5.17 9.14 -7.95
CA MET A 299 6.21 8.98 -6.94
C MET A 299 6.45 10.30 -6.19
N ARG A 300 7.22 10.23 -5.10
CA ARG A 300 7.62 11.42 -4.34
C ARG A 300 9.12 11.60 -4.30
N GLY A 301 9.55 12.84 -4.16
CA GLY A 301 10.96 13.17 -4.04
C GLY A 301 11.21 14.48 -3.33
N ALA A 302 12.49 14.82 -3.24
CA ALA A 302 12.98 16.05 -2.64
C ALA A 302 14.33 16.44 -3.24
N LEU A 303 14.58 17.74 -3.40
CA LEU A 303 15.91 18.22 -3.73
C LEU A 303 16.80 18.17 -2.49
N VAL A 304 17.97 17.60 -2.65
CA VAL A 304 18.98 17.45 -1.60
C VAL A 304 20.22 18.23 -2.02
N PRO A 305 20.69 19.19 -1.20
CA PRO A 305 21.92 19.91 -1.48
C PRO A 305 23.15 18.99 -1.57
N ALA A 306 24.26 19.53 -2.09
CA ALA A 306 25.54 18.84 -2.05
C ALA A 306 26.04 18.70 -0.60
N GLY A 307 26.58 17.53 -0.26
CA GLY A 307 27.06 17.20 1.07
C GLY A 307 26.42 15.93 1.61
N GLN A 308 26.54 15.74 2.93
CA GLN A 308 25.87 14.67 3.65
C GLN A 308 24.62 15.22 4.32
N HIS A 309 23.49 14.57 4.08
CA HIS A 309 22.21 15.06 4.58
C HIS A 309 21.36 13.91 5.10
N ARG A 310 20.52 14.21 6.08
CA ARG A 310 19.42 13.34 6.50
C ARG A 310 18.12 13.87 5.92
N VAL A 311 17.49 13.09 5.06
CA VAL A 311 16.17 13.38 4.52
C VAL A 311 15.12 12.55 5.26
N SER A 312 14.13 13.22 5.84
CA SER A 312 13.02 12.58 6.55
C SER A 312 11.71 12.87 5.85
N PHE A 313 11.00 11.82 5.39
CA PHE A 313 9.61 11.91 4.98
C PHE A 313 8.73 11.54 6.18
N ARG A 314 7.77 12.40 6.55
CA ARG A 314 6.86 12.20 7.69
C ARG A 314 5.41 12.30 7.20
N PHE A 315 4.57 11.33 7.57
CA PHE A 315 3.14 11.36 7.25
C PHE A 315 2.38 12.08 8.36
N GLU A 316 1.90 13.28 8.06
CA GLU A 316 1.33 14.21 9.03
C GLU A 316 -0.05 14.71 8.51
N PRO A 317 -1.08 13.84 8.56
CA PRO A 317 -2.41 14.19 8.05
C PRO A 317 -3.10 15.25 8.89
N SER A 318 -3.92 16.07 8.24
CA SER A 318 -4.67 17.15 8.89
C SER A 318 -5.59 16.62 10.00
N THR A 319 -5.48 17.20 11.20
CA THR A 319 -6.34 16.86 12.36
C THR A 319 -7.66 17.64 12.38
N LYS A 320 -7.94 18.48 11.37
CA LYS A 320 -9.13 19.35 11.34
C LYS A 320 -10.45 18.56 11.43
N GLY A 321 -10.54 17.41 10.76
CA GLY A 321 -11.72 16.55 10.81
C GLY A 321 -11.99 15.97 12.20
N LEU A 322 -10.93 15.51 12.89
CA LEU A 322 -11.02 15.03 14.26
C LEU A 322 -11.44 16.15 15.22
N GLN A 323 -10.85 17.35 15.07
CA GLN A 323 -11.22 18.52 15.87
C GLN A 323 -12.69 18.90 15.68
N ALA A 324 -13.19 18.90 14.44
CA ALA A 324 -14.59 19.17 14.14
C ALA A 324 -15.53 18.11 14.74
N ALA A 325 -15.17 16.83 14.66
CA ALA A 325 -15.95 15.75 15.26
C ALA A 325 -16.02 15.88 16.80
N LEU A 326 -14.88 16.13 17.45
CA LEU A 326 -14.82 16.34 18.90
C LEU A 326 -15.65 17.55 19.33
N LEU A 327 -15.58 18.65 18.58
CA LEU A 327 -16.41 19.83 18.84
C LEU A 327 -17.91 19.51 18.70
N ALA A 328 -18.31 18.77 17.68
CA ALA A 328 -19.70 18.34 17.50
C ALA A 328 -20.20 17.46 18.66
N TRP A 329 -19.35 16.55 19.16
CA TRP A 329 -19.65 15.75 20.36
C TRP A 329 -19.83 16.61 21.61
N LEU A 330 -18.95 17.60 21.82
CA LEU A 330 -19.05 18.52 22.96
C LEU A 330 -20.34 19.35 22.90
N VAL A 331 -20.69 19.87 21.73
CA VAL A 331 -21.95 20.61 21.53
C VAL A 331 -23.15 19.71 21.76
N GLY A 332 -23.14 18.48 21.23
CA GLY A 332 -24.21 17.50 21.46
C GLY A 332 -24.39 17.17 22.94
N LEU A 333 -23.29 16.96 23.66
CA LEU A 333 -23.33 16.72 25.11
C LEU A 333 -23.86 17.93 25.89
N ALA A 334 -23.46 19.14 25.52
CA ALA A 334 -23.94 20.37 26.14
C ALA A 334 -25.47 20.54 25.96
N ILE A 335 -26.00 20.22 24.78
CA ILE A 335 -27.45 20.23 24.52
C ILE A 335 -28.17 19.19 25.38
N LEU A 336 -27.62 17.98 25.52
CA LEU A 336 -28.21 16.93 26.36
C LEU A 336 -28.23 17.33 27.85
N VAL A 337 -27.15 17.93 28.34
CA VAL A 337 -27.05 18.43 29.72
C VAL A 337 -28.04 19.56 29.96
N TRP A 338 -28.14 20.51 29.02
CA TRP A 338 -29.11 21.60 29.09
C TRP A 338 -30.55 21.08 29.14
N ALA A 339 -30.92 20.15 28.25
CA ALA A 339 -32.24 19.52 28.24
C ALA A 339 -32.55 18.72 29.52
N TRP A 340 -31.53 18.13 30.16
CA TRP A 340 -31.69 17.45 31.45
C TRP A 340 -32.03 18.43 32.57
N PHE A 341 -31.36 19.59 32.63
CA PHE A 341 -31.64 20.61 33.63
C PHE A 341 -33.01 21.27 33.44
N GLU A 342 -33.45 21.51 32.20
CA GLU A 342 -34.81 22.02 31.93
C GLU A 342 -35.92 21.04 32.34
N ARG A 343 -35.63 19.74 32.33
CA ARG A 343 -36.58 18.70 32.75
C ARG A 343 -36.67 18.49 34.26
N SER A 344 -35.82 19.15 35.06
CA SER A 344 -35.95 19.09 36.51
C SER A 344 -37.21 19.88 36.93
N PRO A 345 -38.26 19.21 37.45
CA PRO A 345 -39.52 19.88 37.74
C PRO A 345 -39.31 20.89 38.86
N SER A 346 -39.81 22.10 38.68
CA SER A 346 -39.89 23.12 39.71
C SER A 346 -40.66 22.55 40.90
N ALA A 347 -39.95 22.10 41.93
CA ALA A 347 -40.55 21.71 43.20
C ALA A 347 -41.18 22.96 43.84
N GLY A 348 -42.51 22.97 43.98
CA GLY A 348 -43.19 23.83 44.94
C GLY A 348 -44.21 24.82 44.38
N ARG A 349 -45.46 24.37 44.22
CA ARG A 349 -46.64 25.16 44.63
C ARG A 349 -47.69 24.21 45.18
N THR A 350 -47.51 23.82 46.44
CA THR A 350 -48.56 23.17 47.23
C THR A 350 -49.68 24.18 47.48
N HIS A 351 -50.76 24.11 46.70
CA HIS A 351 -52.01 24.77 47.06
C HIS A 351 -52.66 23.96 48.19
N ARG A 352 -52.54 24.43 49.45
CA ARG A 352 -53.42 24.00 50.53
C ARG A 352 -54.78 24.63 50.27
N THR A 353 -55.81 23.82 50.06
CA THR A 353 -57.22 24.26 50.16
C THR A 353 -57.66 24.21 51.62
N PRO A 354 -58.39 25.23 52.14
CA PRO A 354 -59.01 25.15 53.45
C PRO A 354 -60.25 24.24 53.39
N ILE A 355 -60.47 23.52 54.49
CA ILE A 355 -61.70 22.78 54.78
C ILE A 355 -62.77 23.79 55.20
N ASP A 356 -63.91 23.83 54.51
CA ASP A 356 -65.13 24.46 55.04
C ASP A 356 -66.02 23.38 55.70
N PRO A 357 -66.61 23.65 56.88
CA PRO A 357 -67.48 22.70 57.56
C PRO A 357 -68.98 22.94 57.27
N ALA A 358 -69.70 21.82 57.32
CA ALA A 358 -71.17 21.62 57.42
C ALA A 358 -72.01 21.85 56.16
#